data_AF-A0AAU8IFX0-F1
#
_entry.id   AF-A0AAU8IFX0-F1
#
_cell.length_a   1.000
_cell.length_b   1.000
_cell.length_c   1.000
_cell.angle_alpha   90.00
_cell.angle_beta   90.00
_cell.angle_gamma   90.00
#
_symmetry.space_group_name_H-M   'P 1'
#
loop_
_entity.id
_entity.type
_entity.pdbx_description
1 polymer ?
#
loop_
_entity_poly.entity_id
_entity_poly.type
_entity_poly.pdbx_seq_one_letter_code
_entity_poly.pdbx_strand_id
1 'polypeptide(L)'
;MYEKLAEAISRLNERESKWMLLHLFQEAAVAEQVPDEQRLARRMRRMYEDLICLQPEQPLTEAALNHWHIVFGDSAAGSLKFGLSSMKAWRRQVVTVSTDLSVGPLIRLNDAHGLHRRTTWMKENFNGYFFDEDSNAALIDQLNAIRAIPEQVPVTIWASDNAWEQCGLCLVVCLLCSRTNPIQAINPSDFEKKRLEMFGEGTITAYSGQLAPETLAMLYKKRYKIRH
;
A
#
# COMPACT_ATOMS: atom_id res chain seq x y z
N MET A 1 -24.94 4.96 -18.99
CA MET A 1 -23.47 5.03 -19.09
C MET A 1 -22.96 6.45 -18.84
N TYR A 2 -23.47 7.44 -19.57
CA TYR A 2 -23.16 8.86 -19.36
C TYR A 2 -23.55 9.36 -17.96
N GLU A 3 -24.75 9.02 -17.47
CA GLU A 3 -25.21 9.40 -16.12
C GLU A 3 -24.31 8.87 -14.99
N LYS A 4 -23.93 7.57 -15.05
CA LYS A 4 -22.99 6.99 -14.08
C LYS A 4 -21.65 7.73 -14.09
N LEU A 5 -21.14 8.08 -15.27
CA LEU A 5 -19.88 8.81 -15.41
C LEU A 5 -19.99 10.26 -14.89
N ALA A 6 -21.08 10.96 -15.21
CA ALA A 6 -21.34 12.31 -14.71
C ALA A 6 -21.45 12.32 -13.18
N GLU A 7 -22.13 11.33 -12.60
CA GLU A 7 -22.20 11.12 -11.16
C GLU A 7 -20.84 10.75 -10.55
N ALA A 8 -19.99 10.05 -11.30
CA ALA A 8 -18.65 9.69 -10.86
C ALA A 8 -17.75 10.91 -10.78
N ILE A 9 -17.81 11.75 -11.82
CA ILE A 9 -17.05 12.99 -11.90
C ILE A 9 -17.54 13.98 -10.83
N SER A 10 -18.85 14.10 -10.59
CA SER A 10 -19.39 15.04 -9.60
C SER A 10 -19.04 14.68 -8.14
N ARG A 11 -18.69 13.42 -7.88
CA ARG A 11 -18.23 12.93 -6.57
C ARG A 11 -16.73 13.13 -6.34
N LEU A 12 -15.96 13.48 -7.37
CA LEU A 12 -14.54 13.76 -7.22
C LEU A 12 -14.36 15.05 -6.42
N ASN A 13 -13.40 15.05 -5.50
CA ASN A 13 -12.98 16.28 -4.85
C ASN A 13 -12.11 17.13 -5.79
N GLU A 14 -11.85 18.38 -5.40
CA GLU A 14 -11.11 19.34 -6.23
C GLU A 14 -9.71 18.83 -6.61
N ARG A 15 -9.03 18.15 -5.69
CA ARG A 15 -7.68 17.59 -5.92
C ARG A 15 -7.72 16.43 -6.91
N GLU A 16 -8.68 15.52 -6.76
CA GLU A 16 -8.92 14.39 -7.67
C GLU A 16 -9.26 14.88 -9.08
N SER A 17 -10.09 15.92 -9.17
CA SER A 17 -10.51 16.54 -10.43
C SER A 17 -9.33 17.19 -11.16
N LYS A 18 -8.49 17.95 -10.44
CA LYS A 18 -7.27 18.56 -10.97
C LYS A 18 -6.24 17.52 -11.41
N TRP A 19 -6.06 16.45 -10.64
CA TRP A 19 -5.13 15.38 -11.00
C TRP A 19 -5.58 14.64 -12.26
N MET A 20 -6.87 14.36 -12.40
CA MET A 20 -7.44 13.75 -13.61
C MET A 20 -7.26 14.64 -14.85
N LEU A 21 -7.51 15.94 -14.72
CA LEU A 21 -7.27 16.92 -15.77
C LEU A 21 -5.79 16.96 -16.17
N LEU A 22 -4.89 16.98 -15.19
CA LEU A 22 -3.46 16.94 -15.44
C LEU A 22 -3.07 15.66 -16.20
N HIS A 23 -3.61 14.51 -15.80
CA HIS A 23 -3.33 13.25 -16.48
C HIS A 23 -3.82 13.25 -17.93
N LEU A 24 -5.03 13.76 -18.18
CA LEU A 24 -5.57 13.92 -19.54
C LEU A 24 -4.66 14.80 -20.42
N PHE A 25 -4.18 15.93 -19.88
CA PHE A 25 -3.29 16.82 -20.62
C PHE A 25 -1.90 16.23 -20.87
N GLN A 26 -1.38 15.42 -19.94
CA GLN A 26 -0.14 14.67 -20.16
C GLN A 26 -0.30 13.65 -21.30
N GLU A 27 -1.41 12.92 -21.35
CA GLU A 27 -1.65 11.97 -22.45
C GLU A 27 -1.81 12.67 -23.80
N ALA A 28 -2.50 13.80 -23.83
CA ALA A 28 -2.64 14.60 -25.04
C ALA A 28 -1.28 15.10 -25.54
N ALA A 29 -0.43 15.60 -24.64
CA ALA A 29 0.92 16.05 -24.98
C ALA A 29 1.82 14.92 -25.50
N VAL A 30 1.65 13.70 -24.97
CA VAL A 30 2.42 12.54 -25.47
C VAL A 30 1.90 12.08 -26.84
N ALA A 31 0.58 12.10 -27.06
CA ALA A 31 -0.01 11.76 -28.35
C ALA A 31 0.43 12.72 -29.48
N GLU A 32 0.74 13.98 -29.15
CA GLU A 32 1.34 14.93 -30.11
C GLU A 32 2.77 14.55 -30.52
N GLN A 33 3.55 13.91 -29.63
CA GLN A 33 4.95 13.54 -29.88
C GLN A 33 5.08 12.15 -30.51
N VAL A 34 4.23 11.22 -30.10
CA VAL A 34 4.18 9.85 -30.60
C VAL A 34 2.72 9.54 -30.97
N PRO A 35 2.37 9.60 -32.27
CA PRO A 35 1.00 9.35 -32.73
C PRO A 35 0.64 7.87 -32.55
N ASP A 36 0.12 7.53 -31.36
CA ASP A 36 -0.45 6.21 -31.06
C ASP A 36 -1.85 6.40 -30.47
N GLU A 37 -2.82 6.49 -31.38
CA GLU A 37 -4.25 6.64 -31.04
C GLU A 37 -4.78 5.44 -30.25
N GLN A 38 -4.25 4.24 -30.49
CA GLN A 38 -4.68 3.04 -29.75
C GLN A 38 -4.23 3.11 -28.29
N ARG A 39 -3.02 3.60 -28.04
CA ARG A 39 -2.51 3.83 -26.68
C ARG A 39 -3.33 4.89 -25.95
N LEU A 40 -3.66 6.00 -26.61
CA LEU A 40 -4.53 7.04 -26.03
C LEU A 40 -5.91 6.47 -25.68
N ALA A 41 -6.54 5.73 -26.60
CA ALA A 41 -7.84 5.10 -26.36
C ALA A 41 -7.81 4.09 -25.20
N ARG A 42 -6.74 3.25 -25.11
CA ARG A 42 -6.55 2.33 -23.98
C ARG A 42 -6.40 3.08 -22.65
N ARG A 43 -5.72 4.23 -22.64
CA ARG A 43 -5.53 5.04 -21.44
C ARG A 43 -6.84 5.67 -20.96
N MET A 44 -7.60 6.29 -21.87
CA MET A 44 -8.89 6.89 -21.55
C MET A 44 -9.88 5.85 -21.00
N ARG A 45 -9.89 4.64 -21.58
CA ARG A 45 -10.72 3.53 -21.11
C ARG A 45 -10.36 3.08 -19.70
N ARG A 46 -9.07 2.98 -19.37
CA ARG A 46 -8.64 2.67 -18.00
C ARG A 46 -8.97 3.77 -17.00
N MET A 47 -8.75 5.04 -17.37
CA MET A 47 -9.13 6.16 -16.51
C MET A 47 -10.61 6.10 -16.16
N TYR A 48 -11.46 5.80 -17.14
CA TYR A 48 -12.88 5.56 -16.93
C TYR A 48 -13.17 4.36 -16.01
N GLU A 49 -12.52 3.21 -16.24
CA GLU A 49 -12.68 2.01 -15.42
C GLU A 49 -12.24 2.23 -13.96
N ASP A 50 -11.12 2.93 -13.74
CA ASP A 50 -10.59 3.27 -12.43
C ASP A 50 -11.55 4.23 -11.70
N LEU A 51 -12.10 5.22 -12.40
CA LEU A 51 -13.05 6.20 -11.87
C LEU A 51 -14.38 5.53 -11.46
N ILE A 52 -14.87 4.59 -12.26
CA ILE A 52 -16.02 3.75 -11.89
C ILE A 52 -15.67 2.80 -10.73
N CYS A 53 -14.46 2.24 -10.69
CA CYS A 53 -14.02 1.42 -9.56
C CYS A 53 -13.97 2.20 -8.25
N LEU A 54 -13.59 3.48 -8.32
CA LEU A 54 -13.54 4.41 -7.21
C LEU A 54 -14.94 4.81 -6.72
N GLN A 55 -15.97 4.77 -7.58
CA GLN A 55 -17.34 4.99 -7.12
C GLN A 55 -17.75 3.89 -6.12
N PRO A 56 -18.24 4.30 -4.94
CA PRO A 56 -18.88 3.37 -4.02
C PRO A 56 -20.23 2.99 -4.63
N GLU A 57 -20.29 1.86 -5.34
CA GLU A 57 -21.59 1.27 -5.70
C GLU A 57 -22.21 0.56 -4.49
N GLN A 58 -21.42 0.18 -3.48
CA GLN A 58 -21.88 -0.43 -2.25
C GLN A 58 -21.02 0.00 -1.05
N PRO A 59 -21.62 0.20 0.15
CA PRO A 59 -20.84 0.32 1.37
C PRO A 59 -19.95 -0.92 1.51
N LEU A 60 -18.70 -0.74 1.92
CA LEU A 60 -17.82 -1.84 2.30
C LEU A 60 -18.56 -2.72 3.32
N THR A 61 -18.56 -4.04 3.11
CA THR A 61 -19.22 -4.98 4.02
C THR A 61 -18.69 -4.82 5.44
N GLU A 62 -19.48 -5.19 6.45
CA GLU A 62 -19.06 -5.13 7.87
C GLU A 62 -17.76 -5.92 8.13
N ALA A 63 -17.56 -7.02 7.40
CA ALA A 63 -16.30 -7.78 7.37
C ALA A 63 -15.11 -6.96 6.83
N ALA A 64 -15.32 -6.05 5.88
CA ALA A 64 -14.30 -5.13 5.36
C ALA A 64 -14.10 -3.86 6.23
N LEU A 65 -14.98 -3.64 7.22
CA LEU A 65 -14.84 -2.61 8.25
C LEU A 65 -13.99 -3.11 9.43
N ASN A 66 -14.04 -4.41 9.74
CA ASN A 66 -13.18 -5.07 10.71
C ASN A 66 -11.95 -5.72 10.04
N HIS A 67 -11.10 -4.91 9.39
CA HIS A 67 -9.94 -5.38 8.63
C HIS A 67 -8.64 -4.74 9.12
N TRP A 68 -7.60 -5.55 9.39
CA TRP A 68 -6.29 -5.05 9.80
C TRP A 68 -5.37 -4.85 8.60
N HIS A 69 -4.63 -3.75 8.61
CA HIS A 69 -3.67 -3.45 7.56
C HIS A 69 -2.28 -3.35 8.15
N ILE A 70 -1.31 -4.01 7.52
CA ILE A 70 0.09 -3.95 7.91
C ILE A 70 0.85 -3.29 6.77
N VAL A 71 1.62 -2.26 7.11
CA VAL A 71 2.41 -1.44 6.17
C VAL A 71 3.82 -1.24 6.72
N PHE A 72 4.77 -0.98 5.84
CA PHE A 72 6.16 -0.70 6.24
C PHE A 72 6.51 0.76 5.95
N GLY A 73 7.04 1.43 6.96
CA GLY A 73 7.37 2.85 6.92
C GLY A 73 6.21 3.80 7.20
N ASP A 74 6.52 4.91 7.87
CA ASP A 74 5.51 5.87 8.34
C ASP A 74 4.82 6.62 7.19
N SER A 75 5.54 6.88 6.09
CA SER A 75 4.96 7.49 4.89
C SER A 75 3.85 6.62 4.30
N ALA A 76 4.09 5.31 4.16
CA ALA A 76 3.09 4.37 3.67
C ALA A 76 1.89 4.31 4.61
N ALA A 77 2.13 4.33 5.93
CA ALA A 77 1.05 4.35 6.91
C ALA A 77 0.20 5.61 6.85
N GLY A 78 0.82 6.79 6.72
CA GLY A 78 0.11 8.05 6.56
C GLY A 78 -0.74 8.06 5.30
N SER A 79 -0.14 7.72 4.16
CA SER A 79 -0.83 7.66 2.88
C SER A 79 -1.98 6.66 2.89
N LEU A 80 -1.77 5.46 3.45
CA LEU A 80 -2.82 4.46 3.55
C LEU A 80 -3.95 4.93 4.48
N LYS A 81 -3.64 5.45 5.68
CA LYS A 81 -4.66 5.97 6.61
C LYS A 81 -5.53 7.04 5.95
N PHE A 82 -4.91 7.96 5.21
CA PHE A 82 -5.62 9.00 4.47
C PHE A 82 -6.47 8.42 3.32
N GLY A 83 -5.91 7.51 2.53
CA GLY A 83 -6.65 6.85 1.45
C GLY A 83 -7.83 6.02 1.96
N LEU A 84 -7.70 5.41 3.13
CA LEU A 84 -8.77 4.61 3.75
C LEU A 84 -9.86 5.48 4.40
N SER A 85 -9.52 6.65 4.94
CA SER A 85 -10.48 7.53 5.62
C SER A 85 -11.50 8.14 4.65
N SER A 86 -11.10 8.43 3.41
CA SER A 86 -11.98 8.90 2.34
C SER A 86 -13.09 7.89 1.98
N MET A 87 -12.92 6.62 2.34
CA MET A 87 -13.90 5.55 2.10
C MET A 87 -14.95 5.38 3.22
N LYS A 88 -15.02 6.30 4.20
CA LYS A 88 -15.82 6.16 5.44
C LYS A 88 -15.54 4.86 6.21
N ALA A 89 -14.41 4.22 5.94
CA ALA A 89 -13.97 3.03 6.63
C ALA A 89 -13.24 3.42 7.91
N TRP A 90 -14.01 3.99 8.82
CA TRP A 90 -13.50 4.43 10.11
C TRP A 90 -13.33 3.21 11.02
N ARG A 91 -12.15 3.10 11.67
CA ARG A 91 -11.61 1.99 12.50
C ARG A 91 -10.76 0.92 11.81
N ARG A 92 -10.09 1.22 10.70
CA ARG A 92 -9.02 0.32 10.22
C ARG A 92 -7.80 0.41 11.12
N GLN A 93 -7.48 -0.71 11.77
CA GLN A 93 -6.28 -0.86 12.58
C GLN A 93 -5.09 -1.02 11.64
N VAL A 94 -4.48 0.11 11.26
CA VAL A 94 -3.23 0.16 10.48
C VAL A 94 -2.07 0.02 11.45
N VAL A 95 -1.34 -1.10 11.34
CA VAL A 95 -0.09 -1.35 12.06
C VAL A 95 1.06 -0.99 11.14
N THR A 96 1.95 -0.12 11.62
CA THR A 96 3.16 0.27 10.91
C THR A 96 4.34 -0.48 11.46
N VAL A 97 5.17 -1.02 10.57
CA VAL A 97 6.53 -1.47 10.90
C VAL A 97 7.49 -0.40 10.38
N SER A 98 7.96 0.48 11.26
CA SER A 98 8.78 1.64 10.88
C SER A 98 10.26 1.29 10.79
N THR A 99 10.70 0.19 11.40
CA THR A 99 12.10 -0.25 11.32
C THR A 99 12.43 -0.79 9.94
N ASP A 100 13.51 -0.29 9.33
CA ASP A 100 14.08 -0.87 8.11
C ASP A 100 14.62 -2.28 8.39
N LEU A 101 14.06 -3.28 7.72
CA LEU A 101 14.40 -4.70 7.83
C LEU A 101 15.29 -5.20 6.68
N SER A 102 15.68 -4.33 5.74
CA SER A 102 16.57 -4.71 4.63
C SER A 102 18.04 -4.84 5.04
N VAL A 103 18.40 -4.30 6.21
CA VAL A 103 19.78 -4.25 6.71
C VAL A 103 19.90 -5.04 8.01
N GLY A 104 20.99 -5.79 8.19
CA GLY A 104 21.33 -6.47 9.45
C GLY A 104 20.56 -7.76 9.74
N PRO A 105 20.88 -8.46 10.85
CA PRO A 105 20.32 -9.76 11.15
C PRO A 105 18.79 -9.75 11.36
N LEU A 106 18.10 -10.73 10.77
CA LEU A 106 16.65 -10.95 10.91
C LEU A 106 16.30 -12.20 11.73
N ILE A 107 17.31 -12.90 12.25
CA ILE A 107 17.14 -14.17 12.95
C ILE A 107 16.59 -13.90 14.36
N ARG A 108 15.43 -14.50 14.66
CA ARG A 108 14.76 -14.45 15.96
C ARG A 108 14.35 -13.04 16.41
N LEU A 109 13.94 -12.17 15.49
CA LEU A 109 13.38 -10.86 15.86
C LEU A 109 12.14 -10.94 16.75
N ASN A 110 11.57 -12.14 16.90
CA ASN A 110 10.47 -12.44 17.78
C ASN A 110 10.86 -12.50 19.28
N ASP A 111 12.16 -12.49 19.62
CA ASP A 111 12.64 -12.51 21.01
C ASP A 111 13.79 -11.51 21.28
N ALA A 112 14.04 -11.26 22.56
CA ALA A 112 15.04 -10.29 23.03
C ALA A 112 16.47 -10.64 22.56
N HIS A 113 16.79 -11.91 22.36
CA HIS A 113 18.12 -12.34 21.93
C HIS A 113 18.36 -12.02 20.46
N GLY A 114 17.37 -12.23 19.59
CA GLY A 114 17.48 -11.82 18.19
C GLY A 114 17.57 -10.30 18.02
N LEU A 115 16.79 -9.56 18.80
CA LEU A 115 16.85 -8.09 18.81
C LEU A 115 18.20 -7.58 19.28
N HIS A 116 18.71 -8.06 20.43
CA HIS A 116 20.02 -7.68 20.92
C HIS A 116 21.13 -7.93 19.89
N ARG A 117 21.13 -9.11 19.25
CA ARG A 117 22.08 -9.42 18.17
C ARG A 117 21.99 -8.43 17.01
N ARG A 118 20.77 -8.08 16.59
CA ARG A 118 20.57 -7.09 15.52
C ARG A 118 21.14 -5.74 15.95
N THR A 119 20.80 -5.24 17.13
CA THR A 119 21.28 -3.95 17.64
C THR A 119 22.80 -3.90 17.73
N THR A 120 23.42 -4.94 18.27
CA THR A 120 24.89 -5.03 18.36
C THR A 120 25.52 -4.98 16.98
N TRP A 121 25.00 -5.77 16.03
CA TRP A 121 25.47 -5.74 14.65
C TRP A 121 25.28 -4.35 14.01
N MET A 122 24.14 -3.69 14.21
CA MET A 122 23.91 -2.34 13.68
C MET A 122 24.91 -1.32 14.28
N LYS A 123 25.17 -1.38 15.59
CA LYS A 123 26.13 -0.49 16.27
C LYS A 123 27.55 -0.67 15.74
N GLU A 124 27.96 -1.92 15.52
CA GLU A 124 29.30 -2.27 15.00
C GLU A 124 29.49 -1.85 13.54
N ASN A 125 28.44 -1.91 12.73
CA ASN A 125 28.53 -1.69 11.27
C ASN A 125 28.11 -0.28 10.82
N PHE A 126 27.38 0.49 11.65
CA PHE A 126 26.87 1.82 11.32
C PHE A 126 27.23 2.85 12.40
N ASN A 127 28.53 3.11 12.64
CA ASN A 127 29.09 4.20 13.47
C ASN A 127 28.31 4.56 14.76
N GLY A 128 27.60 3.62 15.40
CA GLY A 128 26.85 3.79 16.65
C GLY A 128 25.67 4.78 16.70
N TYR A 129 25.55 5.75 15.79
CA TYR A 129 24.70 6.94 16.00
C TYR A 129 23.18 6.76 15.76
N PHE A 130 22.75 5.69 15.11
CA PHE A 130 21.35 5.56 14.63
C PHE A 130 20.55 4.40 15.24
N PHE A 131 21.14 3.58 16.12
CA PHE A 131 20.48 2.39 16.68
C PHE A 131 20.62 2.33 18.20
N ASP A 132 19.63 2.89 18.88
CA ASP A 132 19.48 2.93 20.33
C ASP A 132 18.48 1.89 20.86
N GLU A 133 18.28 1.88 22.19
CA GLU A 133 17.32 1.01 22.85
C GLU A 133 15.86 1.37 22.50
N ASP A 134 15.58 2.65 22.25
CA ASP A 134 14.25 3.15 21.88
C ASP A 134 13.79 2.57 20.53
N SER A 135 14.70 2.47 19.57
CA SER A 135 14.45 1.84 18.27
C SER A 135 14.07 0.37 18.39
N ASN A 136 14.66 -0.35 19.35
CA ASN A 136 14.29 -1.74 19.62
C ASN A 136 12.94 -1.86 20.32
N ALA A 137 12.67 -0.99 21.29
CA ALA A 137 11.38 -0.95 21.99
C ALA A 137 10.24 -0.71 20.99
N ALA A 138 10.42 0.24 20.07
CA ALA A 138 9.47 0.51 19.00
C ALA A 138 9.23 -0.72 18.12
N LEU A 139 10.29 -1.42 17.69
CA LEU A 139 10.13 -2.65 16.91
C LEU A 139 9.38 -3.72 17.71
N ILE A 140 9.71 -3.94 18.99
CA ILE A 140 9.00 -4.91 19.86
C ILE A 140 7.51 -4.58 19.92
N ASP A 141 7.16 -3.32 20.16
CA ASP A 141 5.78 -2.88 20.25
C ASP A 141 5.03 -3.09 18.94
N GLN A 142 5.67 -2.81 17.80
CA GLN A 142 5.13 -3.08 16.47
C GLN A 142 4.88 -4.57 16.24
N LEU A 143 5.85 -5.44 16.61
CA LEU A 143 5.70 -6.89 16.49
C LEU A 143 4.62 -7.44 17.44
N ASN A 144 4.51 -6.89 18.65
CA ASN A 144 3.46 -7.25 19.59
C ASN A 144 2.08 -6.80 19.11
N ALA A 145 1.97 -5.63 18.48
CA ALA A 145 0.73 -5.17 17.85
C ALA A 145 0.27 -6.13 16.74
N ILE A 146 1.20 -6.66 15.93
CA ILE A 146 0.89 -7.69 14.91
C ILE A 146 0.38 -8.98 15.55
N ARG A 147 0.99 -9.44 16.66
CA ARG A 147 0.55 -10.65 17.37
C ARG A 147 -0.80 -10.49 18.06
N ALA A 148 -1.10 -9.27 18.51
CA ALA A 148 -2.35 -8.92 19.18
C ALA A 148 -3.54 -8.84 18.22
N ILE A 149 -3.31 -8.92 16.90
CA ILE A 149 -4.39 -8.99 15.90
C ILE A 149 -5.29 -10.19 16.22
N PRO A 150 -6.61 -10.00 16.47
CA PRO A 150 -7.50 -11.10 16.80
C PRO A 150 -7.50 -12.18 15.72
N GLU A 151 -7.61 -13.44 16.13
CA GLU A 151 -7.72 -14.56 15.18
C GLU A 151 -8.98 -14.44 14.32
N GLN A 152 -8.96 -15.08 13.15
CA GLN A 152 -10.08 -15.07 12.18
C GLN A 152 -10.39 -13.69 11.56
N VAL A 153 -9.80 -12.60 12.05
CA VAL A 153 -9.93 -11.27 11.44
C VAL A 153 -9.06 -11.19 10.18
N PRO A 154 -9.59 -10.75 9.04
CA PRO A 154 -8.80 -10.60 7.82
C PRO A 154 -7.65 -9.59 7.94
N VAL A 155 -6.49 -9.91 7.35
CA VAL A 155 -5.26 -9.10 7.37
C VAL A 155 -4.80 -8.80 5.94
N THR A 156 -4.57 -7.52 5.63
CA THR A 156 -3.93 -7.09 4.37
C THR A 156 -2.53 -6.59 4.66
N ILE A 157 -1.53 -7.20 4.04
CA ILE A 157 -0.13 -6.76 4.10
C ILE A 157 0.18 -5.98 2.81
N TRP A 158 0.71 -4.78 2.94
CA TRP A 158 1.13 -3.95 1.80
C TRP A 158 2.65 -4.02 1.67
N ALA A 159 3.12 -4.59 0.57
CA ALA A 159 4.55 -4.75 0.32
C ALA A 159 4.87 -4.62 -1.17
N SER A 160 5.55 -3.53 -1.51
CA SER A 160 6.24 -3.30 -2.78
C SER A 160 7.50 -4.16 -2.91
N ASP A 161 8.13 -4.15 -4.08
CA ASP A 161 9.24 -5.06 -4.41
C ASP A 161 10.59 -4.68 -3.79
N ASN A 162 10.66 -3.63 -2.95
CA ASN A 162 11.89 -3.27 -2.28
C ASN A 162 12.25 -4.25 -1.15
N ALA A 163 13.54 -4.35 -0.85
CA ALA A 163 14.07 -5.28 0.14
C ALA A 163 13.44 -5.08 1.54
N TRP A 164 13.20 -3.85 1.96
CA TRP A 164 12.63 -3.56 3.27
C TRP A 164 11.22 -4.15 3.40
N GLU A 165 10.36 -3.84 2.44
CA GLU A 165 8.97 -4.31 2.42
C GLU A 165 8.86 -5.82 2.23
N GLN A 166 9.73 -6.42 1.41
CA GLN A 166 9.74 -7.87 1.24
C GLN A 166 10.26 -8.62 2.47
N CYS A 167 11.31 -8.12 3.14
CA CYS A 167 11.76 -8.68 4.43
C CYS A 167 10.67 -8.55 5.49
N GLY A 168 9.98 -7.41 5.52
CA GLY A 168 8.84 -7.18 6.39
C GLY A 168 7.67 -8.13 6.12
N LEU A 169 7.29 -8.33 4.85
CA LEU A 169 6.26 -9.29 4.44
C LEU A 169 6.58 -10.70 4.96
N CYS A 170 7.81 -11.17 4.73
CA CYS A 170 8.26 -12.47 5.22
C CYS A 170 8.16 -12.57 6.75
N LEU A 171 8.61 -11.55 7.49
CA LEU A 171 8.54 -11.52 8.95
C LEU A 171 7.09 -11.60 9.45
N VAL A 172 6.20 -10.77 8.88
CA VAL A 172 4.78 -10.72 9.26
C VAL A 172 4.10 -12.06 8.97
N VAL A 173 4.34 -12.66 7.80
CA VAL A 173 3.79 -13.98 7.46
C VAL A 173 4.29 -15.04 8.44
N CYS A 174 5.57 -15.03 8.80
CA CYS A 174 6.12 -15.93 9.82
C CYS A 174 5.50 -15.71 11.21
N LEU A 175 5.16 -14.47 11.58
CA LEU A 175 4.50 -14.18 12.87
C LEU A 175 3.04 -14.65 12.91
N LEU A 176 2.37 -14.65 11.76
CA LEU A 176 0.97 -15.03 11.62
C LEU A 176 0.77 -16.48 11.14
N CYS A 177 1.83 -17.22 10.81
CA CYS A 177 1.74 -18.54 10.15
C CYS A 177 1.01 -19.62 10.95
N SER A 178 0.97 -19.49 12.27
CA SER A 178 0.27 -20.39 13.19
C SER A 178 -1.16 -19.94 13.52
N ARG A 179 -1.63 -18.83 12.92
CA ARG A 179 -2.95 -18.24 13.19
C ARG A 179 -3.92 -18.52 12.06
N THR A 180 -5.22 -18.42 12.37
CA THR A 180 -6.33 -18.67 11.44
C THR A 180 -6.77 -17.44 10.64
N ASN A 181 -5.98 -16.36 10.67
CA ASN A 181 -6.29 -15.12 9.96
C ASN A 181 -6.30 -15.33 8.44
N PRO A 182 -7.34 -14.86 7.72
CA PRO A 182 -7.28 -14.75 6.26
C PRO A 182 -6.27 -13.66 5.85
N ILE A 183 -5.09 -14.07 5.37
CA ILE A 183 -4.02 -13.15 4.96
C ILE A 183 -4.09 -12.90 3.45
N GLN A 184 -3.98 -11.64 3.04
CA GLN A 184 -3.73 -11.26 1.66
C GLN A 184 -2.60 -10.23 1.56
N ALA A 185 -1.84 -10.30 0.47
CA ALA A 185 -0.85 -9.28 0.13
C ALA A 185 -1.36 -8.41 -1.03
N ILE A 186 -1.10 -7.11 -0.95
CA ILE A 186 -1.21 -6.17 -2.06
C ILE A 186 0.20 -5.67 -2.35
N ASN A 187 0.66 -5.87 -3.58
CA ASN A 187 1.90 -5.31 -4.09
C ASN A 187 1.59 -4.03 -4.88
N PRO A 188 1.92 -2.84 -4.35
CA PRO A 188 1.62 -1.61 -5.06
C PRO A 188 2.55 -1.36 -6.25
N SER A 189 3.79 -1.85 -6.22
CA SER A 189 4.73 -1.73 -7.34
C SER A 189 4.30 -2.55 -8.57
N ASP A 190 3.56 -3.66 -8.38
CA ASP A 190 2.96 -4.41 -9.50
C ASP A 190 1.98 -3.57 -10.33
N PHE A 191 1.28 -2.62 -9.70
CA PHE A 191 0.36 -1.75 -10.40
C PHE A 191 1.11 -0.79 -11.32
N GLU A 192 2.21 -0.22 -10.85
CA GLU A 192 3.04 0.69 -11.64
C GLU A 192 3.81 -0.03 -12.74
N LYS A 193 4.33 -1.23 -12.48
CA LYS A 193 4.93 -2.09 -13.51
C LYS A 193 3.95 -2.38 -14.65
N LYS A 194 2.71 -2.78 -14.32
CA LYS A 194 1.65 -3.01 -15.31
C LYS A 194 1.26 -1.74 -16.06
N ARG A 195 1.40 -0.56 -15.46
CA ARG A 195 1.21 0.72 -16.17
C ARG A 195 2.36 0.98 -17.14
N LEU A 196 3.60 0.79 -16.69
CA LEU A 196 4.79 0.98 -17.51
C LEU A 196 4.82 0.02 -18.70
N GLU A 197 4.58 -1.28 -18.47
CA GLU A 197 4.56 -2.30 -19.52
C GLU A 197 3.47 -2.04 -20.58
N MET A 198 2.27 -1.62 -20.15
CA MET A 198 1.15 -1.43 -21.06
C MET A 198 1.17 -0.09 -21.80
N PHE A 199 1.86 0.91 -21.26
CA PHE A 199 1.78 2.27 -21.77
C PHE A 199 3.13 2.91 -22.06
N GLY A 200 4.26 2.27 -21.79
CA GLY A 200 5.59 2.84 -22.02
C GLY A 200 5.88 4.08 -21.17
N GLU A 201 5.12 4.32 -20.11
CA GLU A 201 5.23 5.48 -19.24
C GLU A 201 5.04 5.13 -17.77
N GLY A 202 5.82 5.80 -16.93
CA GLY A 202 5.75 5.70 -15.48
C GLY A 202 7.13 5.59 -14.85
N THR A 203 7.21 5.95 -13.57
CA THR A 203 8.35 5.61 -12.72
C THR A 203 7.91 4.46 -11.84
N ILE A 204 8.70 3.38 -11.77
CA ILE A 204 8.46 2.35 -10.77
C ILE A 204 8.90 2.93 -9.44
N THR A 205 7.95 3.27 -8.59
CA THR A 205 8.25 3.59 -7.19
C THR A 205 8.67 2.31 -6.50
N ALA A 206 9.81 2.40 -5.81
CA ALA A 206 10.35 1.27 -5.09
C ALA A 206 9.53 0.99 -3.82
N TYR A 207 8.90 2.01 -3.24
CA TYR A 207 8.27 1.96 -1.92
C TYR A 207 6.78 2.28 -1.96
N SER A 208 5.98 1.53 -1.21
CA SER A 208 4.54 1.79 -1.05
C SER A 208 4.26 3.22 -0.56
N GLY A 209 5.18 3.78 0.23
CA GLY A 209 5.09 5.14 0.77
C GLY A 209 5.27 6.27 -0.25
N GLN A 210 5.71 5.97 -1.47
CA GLN A 210 5.81 6.94 -2.57
C GLN A 210 4.51 7.07 -3.36
N LEU A 211 3.56 6.15 -3.15
CA LEU A 211 2.27 6.20 -3.82
C LEU A 211 1.32 7.19 -3.17
N ALA A 212 0.53 7.83 -4.03
CA ALA A 212 -0.55 8.71 -3.61
C ALA A 212 -1.60 7.91 -2.79
N PRO A 213 -2.17 8.50 -1.73
CA PRO A 213 -3.25 7.88 -0.93
C PRO A 213 -4.41 7.34 -1.77
N GLU A 214 -4.77 8.05 -2.84
CA GLU A 214 -5.85 7.71 -3.76
C GLU A 214 -5.55 6.43 -4.53
N THR A 215 -4.29 6.24 -4.95
CA THR A 215 -3.83 5.01 -5.60
C THR A 215 -3.95 3.82 -4.65
N LEU A 216 -3.51 3.97 -3.39
CA LEU A 216 -3.64 2.92 -2.38
C LEU A 216 -5.12 2.57 -2.12
N ALA A 217 -5.98 3.58 -2.01
CA ALA A 217 -7.42 3.38 -1.86
C ALA A 217 -8.04 2.62 -3.04
N MET A 218 -7.65 2.97 -4.26
CA MET A 218 -8.08 2.29 -5.49
C MET A 218 -7.67 0.82 -5.52
N LEU A 219 -6.39 0.54 -5.22
CA LEU A 219 -5.85 -0.84 -5.18
C LEU A 219 -6.60 -1.70 -4.18
N TYR A 220 -6.88 -1.13 -3.00
CA TYR A 220 -7.70 -1.80 -2.00
C TYR A 220 -9.10 -2.12 -2.54
N LYS A 221 -9.83 -1.14 -3.07
CA LYS A 221 -11.18 -1.35 -3.64
C LYS A 221 -11.20 -2.42 -4.72
N LYS A 222 -10.24 -2.37 -5.65
CA LYS A 222 -10.12 -3.33 -6.75
C LYS A 222 -9.95 -4.76 -6.23
N ARG A 223 -9.15 -4.96 -5.20
CA ARG A 223 -8.91 -6.30 -4.64
C ARG A 223 -10.14 -6.90 -3.96
N TYR A 224 -11.02 -6.08 -3.37
CA TYR A 224 -12.25 -6.54 -2.72
C TYR A 224 -13.39 -6.77 -3.70
N LYS A 225 -13.51 -5.96 -4.77
CA LYS A 225 -14.51 -6.16 -5.82
C LYS A 225 -14.29 -7.44 -6.65
N ILE A 226 -13.07 -7.99 -6.66
CA ILE A 226 -12.73 -9.21 -7.43
C ILE A 226 -13.16 -10.52 -6.71
N ARG A 227 -13.64 -10.46 -5.45
CA ARG A 227 -14.17 -11.64 -4.75
C ARG A 227 -15.69 -11.77 -4.95
N HIS A 228 -16.11 -12.25 -6.13
CA HIS A 228 -17.43 -12.82 -6.38
C HIS A 228 -17.28 -14.09 -7.23
#